data_AF-A0A317IIE5-F1
#
_entry.id   AF-A0A317IIE5-F1
#
_cell.length_a   1.000
_cell.length_b   1.000
_cell.length_c   1.000
_cell.angle_alpha   90.00
_cell.angle_beta   90.00
_cell.angle_gamma   90.00
#
_symmetry.space_group_name_H-M   'P 1'
#
loop_
_entity.id
_entity.type
_entity.pdbx_description
1 polymer ?
#
loop_
_entity_poly.entity_id
_entity_poly.type
_entity_poly.pdbx_seq_one_letter_code
_entity_poly.pdbx_strand_id
1 'polypeptide(L)'
;MDQETGNFIFQLNKPIMPGVIESLIADTSDFLESKAELLKLKAIDRASETVSTLISRLTIFVMVIIFLISINIGIALILGEWLGKAYYGFLIVAGLYGIAGLVLFAFRNRWLKRPFYRLMIEKLLNNEDK
;
A
#
# COMPACT_ATOMS: atom_id res chain seq x y z
N MET A 1 0.16 55.71 53.15
CA MET A 1 -0.73 54.75 52.46
C MET A 1 -0.53 55.01 50.99
N ASP A 2 0.15 54.09 50.31
CA ASP A 2 1.02 54.33 49.16
C ASP A 2 0.26 54.35 47.82
N GLN A 3 0.33 55.47 47.08
CA GLN A 3 -0.27 55.63 45.75
C GLN A 3 0.42 54.78 44.66
N GLU A 4 1.64 54.30 44.90
CA GLU A 4 2.36 53.48 43.91
C GLU A 4 1.76 52.07 43.80
N THR A 5 1.27 51.50 44.91
CA THR A 5 0.61 50.19 44.92
C THR A 5 -0.67 50.16 44.09
N GLY A 6 -1.39 51.28 43.98
CA GLY A 6 -2.62 51.37 43.18
C GLY A 6 -2.36 51.35 41.68
N ASN A 7 -1.22 51.89 41.23
CA ASN A 7 -0.86 51.98 39.82
C ASN A 7 -0.31 50.64 39.27
N PHE A 8 0.36 49.87 40.13
CA PHE A 8 0.90 48.55 39.78
C PHE A 8 -0.20 47.50 39.55
N ILE A 9 -1.27 47.50 40.35
CA ILE A 9 -2.40 46.56 40.18
C ILE A 9 -3.20 46.87 38.90
N PHE A 10 -3.20 48.13 38.45
CA PHE A 10 -3.89 48.54 37.22
C PHE A 10 -3.14 48.14 35.95
N GLN A 11 -1.79 48.09 35.98
CA GLN A 11 -1.00 47.62 34.82
C GLN A 11 -1.07 46.09 34.60
N LEU A 12 -1.30 45.31 35.66
CA LEU A 12 -1.43 43.84 35.56
C LEU A 12 -2.82 43.37 35.09
N ASN A 13 -3.79 44.30 34.95
CA ASN A 13 -5.14 44.04 34.41
C ASN A 13 -5.33 44.73 33.05
N LYS A 14 -4.34 44.64 32.16
CA LYS A 14 -4.55 45.02 30.76
C LYS A 14 -5.22 43.83 30.06
N PRO A 15 -6.47 43.95 29.57
CA PRO A 15 -7.10 42.85 28.86
C PRO A 15 -6.22 42.46 27.67
N ILE A 16 -6.00 41.16 27.49
CA ILE A 16 -5.40 40.63 26.26
C ILE A 16 -6.25 41.17 25.12
N MET A 17 -5.69 42.06 24.28
CA MET A 17 -6.42 42.61 23.15
C MET A 17 -6.84 41.44 22.23
N PRO A 18 -8.13 41.26 21.93
CA PRO A 18 -8.61 40.14 21.11
C PRO A 18 -7.90 40.07 19.75
N GLY A 19 -7.44 41.21 19.24
CA GLY A 19 -6.73 41.33 17.96
C GLY A 19 -5.38 40.60 17.86
N VAL A 20 -4.67 40.35 18.97
CA VAL A 20 -3.38 39.61 18.91
C VAL A 20 -3.64 38.13 18.64
N ILE A 21 -4.63 37.56 19.33
CA ILE A 21 -5.06 36.17 19.12
C ILE A 21 -5.63 36.02 17.71
N GLU A 22 -6.43 36.98 17.24
CA GLU A 22 -6.96 36.98 15.87
C GLU A 22 -5.85 37.06 14.82
N SER A 23 -4.82 37.90 15.02
CA SER A 23 -3.69 38.00 14.08
C SER A 23 -2.83 36.73 14.03
N LEU A 24 -2.59 36.08 15.17
CA LEU A 24 -1.86 34.81 15.24
C LEU A 24 -2.63 33.67 14.56
N ILE A 25 -3.96 33.64 14.74
CA ILE A 25 -4.83 32.66 14.10
C ILE A 25 -4.92 32.92 12.59
N ALA A 26 -5.01 34.18 12.16
CA ALA A 26 -5.05 34.56 10.75
C ALA A 26 -3.76 34.18 10.02
N ASP A 27 -2.60 34.57 10.54
CA ASP A 27 -1.31 34.21 9.94
C ASP A 27 -1.14 32.68 9.88
N THR A 28 -1.46 31.98 10.98
CA THR A 28 -1.35 30.52 11.04
C THR A 28 -2.30 29.84 10.05
N SER A 29 -3.52 30.35 9.88
CA SER A 29 -4.45 29.87 8.86
C SER A 29 -3.91 30.06 7.46
N ASP A 30 -3.36 31.22 7.11
CA ASP A 30 -2.80 31.48 5.77
C ASP A 30 -1.59 30.57 5.47
N PHE A 31 -0.73 30.35 6.48
CA PHE A 31 0.39 29.40 6.38
C PHE A 31 -0.09 27.94 6.30
N LEU A 32 -1.14 27.57 7.02
CA LEU A 32 -1.74 26.23 6.98
C LEU A 32 -2.46 25.98 5.65
N GLU A 33 -3.16 26.97 5.11
CA GLU A 33 -3.89 26.89 3.85
C GLU A 33 -2.90 26.75 2.69
N SER A 34 -1.82 27.54 2.69
CA SER A 34 -0.72 27.41 1.72
C SER A 34 -0.05 26.03 1.79
N LYS A 35 0.22 25.51 3.00
CA LYS A 35 0.80 24.17 3.18
C LYS A 35 -0.19 23.06 2.80
N ALA A 36 -1.48 23.23 3.07
CA ALA A 36 -2.53 22.29 2.71
C ALA A 36 -2.71 22.21 1.19
N GLU A 37 -2.64 23.34 0.50
CA GLU A 37 -2.70 23.40 -0.96
C GLU A 37 -1.49 22.70 -1.60
N LEU A 38 -0.28 22.94 -1.07
CA LEU A 38 0.93 22.24 -1.49
C LEU A 38 0.85 20.73 -1.23
N LEU A 39 0.31 20.31 -0.08
CA LEU A 39 0.10 18.89 0.25
C LEU A 39 -0.94 18.25 -0.67
N LYS A 40 -2.04 18.95 -0.96
CA LYS A 40 -3.09 18.49 -1.88
C LYS A 40 -2.52 18.28 -3.28
N LEU A 41 -1.77 19.26 -3.79
CA LEU A 41 -1.15 19.17 -5.12
C LEU A 41 -0.12 18.04 -5.17
N LYS A 42 0.78 17.96 -4.20
CA LYS A 42 1.80 16.90 -4.12
C LYS A 42 1.20 15.51 -3.93
N ALA A 43 0.10 15.40 -3.18
CA ALA A 43 -0.63 14.15 -3.01
C ALA A 43 -1.27 13.71 -4.32
N ILE A 44 -1.89 14.63 -5.08
CA ILE A 44 -2.47 14.34 -6.40
C ILE A 44 -1.38 13.91 -7.38
N ASP A 45 -0.26 14.62 -7.45
CA ASP A 45 0.84 14.28 -8.35
C ASP A 45 1.45 12.92 -8.00
N ARG A 46 1.74 12.66 -6.71
CA ARG A 46 2.28 11.38 -6.26
C ARG A 46 1.30 10.23 -6.43
N ALA A 47 0.01 10.45 -6.17
CA ALA A 47 -1.02 9.46 -6.41
C ALA A 47 -1.09 9.13 -7.91
N SER A 48 -1.08 10.14 -8.77
CA SER A 48 -1.14 9.97 -10.23
C SER A 48 0.08 9.22 -10.77
N GLU A 49 1.29 9.56 -10.31
CA GLU A 49 2.53 8.88 -10.72
C GLU A 49 2.55 7.40 -10.26
N THR A 50 2.12 7.15 -9.02
CA THR A 50 2.05 5.79 -8.46
C THR A 50 1.00 4.94 -9.19
N VAL A 51 -0.19 5.49 -9.40
CA VAL A 51 -1.29 4.83 -10.11
C VAL A 51 -0.92 4.58 -11.57
N SER A 52 -0.30 5.54 -12.25
CA SER A 52 0.14 5.38 -13.64
C SER A 52 1.17 4.26 -13.80
N THR A 53 2.13 4.18 -12.87
CA THR A 53 3.13 3.12 -12.85
C THR A 53 2.50 1.75 -12.53
N LEU A 54 1.56 1.71 -11.58
CA LEU A 54 0.82 0.49 -11.24
C LEU A 54 -0.01 -0.02 -12.41
N ILE A 55 -0.75 0.86 -13.09
CA ILE A 55 -1.57 0.51 -14.26
C ILE A 55 -0.68 -0.04 -15.36
N SER A 56 0.42 0.65 -15.69
CA SER A 56 1.35 0.21 -16.73
C SER A 56 1.95 -1.17 -16.42
N ARG A 57 2.36 -1.41 -15.16
CA ARG A 57 2.86 -2.72 -14.72
C ARG A 57 1.75 -3.78 -14.73
N LEU A 58 0.53 -3.42 -14.33
CA LEU A 58 -0.62 -4.32 -14.32
C LEU A 58 -1.02 -4.73 -15.73
N THR A 59 -0.99 -3.81 -16.70
CA THR A 59 -1.27 -4.11 -18.11
C THR A 59 -0.33 -5.20 -18.64
N ILE A 60 0.97 -5.05 -18.42
CA ILE A 60 1.97 -6.06 -18.81
C ILE A 60 1.68 -7.39 -18.10
N PHE A 61 1.39 -7.34 -16.80
CA PHE A 61 1.10 -8.53 -16.00
C PHE A 61 -0.14 -9.28 -16.49
N VAL A 62 -1.23 -8.58 -16.80
CA VAL A 62 -2.45 -9.15 -17.38
C VAL A 62 -2.16 -9.77 -18.73
N MET A 63 -1.38 -9.12 -19.58
CA MET A 63 -0.98 -9.67 -20.88
C MET A 63 -0.25 -11.00 -20.74
N VAL A 64 0.70 -11.08 -19.80
CA VAL A 64 1.43 -12.31 -19.49
C VAL A 64 0.49 -13.40 -18.97
N ILE A 65 -0.45 -13.08 -18.08
CA ILE A 65 -1.44 -14.04 -17.58
C ILE A 65 -2.28 -14.61 -18.72
N ILE A 66 -2.82 -13.75 -19.60
CA ILE A 66 -3.63 -14.19 -20.74
C ILE A 66 -2.82 -15.13 -21.63
N PHE A 67 -1.57 -14.76 -21.93
CA PHE A 67 -0.66 -15.61 -22.71
C PHE A 67 -0.41 -16.98 -22.04
N LEU A 68 -0.17 -17.01 -20.73
CA LEU A 68 0.00 -18.25 -19.97
C LEU A 68 -1.25 -19.13 -20.01
N ILE A 69 -2.45 -18.53 -19.89
CA ILE A 69 -3.72 -19.25 -19.97
C ILE A 69 -3.90 -19.84 -21.38
N SER A 70 -3.63 -19.06 -22.43
CA SER A 70 -3.71 -19.52 -23.81
C SER A 70 -2.76 -20.69 -24.08
N ILE A 71 -1.51 -20.64 -23.58
CA ILE A 71 -0.57 -21.76 -23.68
C ILE A 71 -1.11 -22.98 -22.93
N ASN A 72 -1.64 -22.81 -21.71
CA ASN A 72 -2.19 -23.92 -20.94
C ASN A 72 -3.31 -24.64 -21.69
N ILE A 73 -4.23 -23.87 -22.27
CA ILE A 73 -5.33 -24.41 -23.08
C ILE A 73 -4.78 -25.09 -24.35
N GLY A 74 -3.79 -24.49 -25.01
CA GLY A 74 -3.13 -25.07 -26.18
C GLY A 74 -2.47 -26.42 -25.88
N ILE A 75 -1.74 -26.52 -24.76
CA ILE A 75 -1.14 -27.79 -24.30
C ILE A 75 -2.23 -28.83 -24.01
N ALA A 76 -3.30 -28.43 -23.33
CA ALA A 76 -4.44 -29.31 -23.07
C ALA A 76 -5.09 -29.82 -24.36
N LEU A 77 -5.20 -28.97 -25.38
CA LEU A 77 -5.80 -29.33 -26.67
C LEU A 77 -4.90 -30.27 -27.48
N ILE A 78 -3.59 -29.98 -27.55
CA ILE A 78 -2.61 -30.85 -28.23
C ILE A 78 -2.58 -32.24 -27.58
N LEU A 79 -2.52 -32.30 -26.25
CA LEU A 79 -2.62 -33.56 -25.51
C LEU A 79 -3.95 -34.27 -25.79
N GLY A 80 -5.05 -33.52 -25.87
CA GLY A 80 -6.36 -34.05 -26.21
C GLY A 80 -6.46 -34.62 -27.63
N GLU A 81 -5.83 -33.97 -28.61
CA GLU A 81 -5.76 -34.46 -30.00
C GLU A 81 -4.91 -35.73 -30.11
N TRP A 82 -3.77 -35.80 -29.41
CA TRP A 82 -2.92 -37.00 -29.39
C TRP A 82 -3.65 -38.21 -28.80
N LEU A 83 -4.54 -38.00 -27.84
CA LEU A 83 -5.38 -39.04 -27.24
C LEU A 83 -6.71 -39.26 -28.00
N GLY A 84 -6.93 -38.57 -29.12
CA GLY A 84 -8.09 -38.72 -30.00
C GLY A 84 -9.39 -38.07 -29.52
N LYS A 85 -9.43 -37.49 -28.30
CA LYS A 85 -10.56 -36.70 -27.79
C LYS A 85 -10.07 -35.61 -26.85
N ALA A 86 -10.53 -34.37 -27.08
CA ALA A 86 -10.21 -33.19 -26.26
C ALA A 86 -10.46 -33.37 -24.75
N TYR A 87 -11.46 -34.19 -24.38
CA TYR A 87 -11.78 -34.49 -22.98
C TYR A 87 -10.61 -35.13 -22.22
N TYR A 88 -9.82 -36.00 -22.86
CA TYR A 88 -8.68 -36.64 -22.21
C TYR A 88 -7.53 -35.66 -21.93
N GLY A 89 -7.33 -34.66 -22.81
CA GLY A 89 -6.34 -33.61 -22.60
C GLY A 89 -6.63 -32.79 -21.35
N PHE A 90 -7.88 -32.36 -21.18
CA PHE A 90 -8.32 -31.69 -19.95
C PHE A 90 -8.23 -32.60 -18.71
N LEU A 91 -8.56 -33.88 -18.83
CA LEU A 91 -8.53 -34.82 -17.70
C LEU A 91 -7.10 -35.08 -17.20
N ILE A 92 -6.13 -35.21 -18.10
CA ILE A 92 -4.71 -35.35 -17.77
C ILE A 92 -4.18 -34.07 -17.10
N VAL A 93 -4.48 -32.91 -17.68
CA VAL A 93 -4.05 -31.62 -17.12
C VAL A 93 -4.68 -31.38 -15.73
N ALA A 94 -5.97 -31.69 -15.56
CA ALA A 94 -6.65 -31.62 -14.27
C ALA A 94 -6.07 -32.60 -13.25
N GLY A 95 -5.77 -33.84 -13.67
CA GLY A 95 -5.10 -34.83 -12.83
C GLY A 95 -3.70 -34.39 -12.40
N LEU A 96 -2.92 -33.84 -13.32
CA LEU A 96 -1.58 -33.31 -13.04
C LEU A 96 -1.65 -32.15 -12.03
N TYR A 97 -2.56 -31.19 -12.24
CA TYR A 97 -2.77 -30.09 -11.29
C TYR A 97 -3.30 -30.57 -9.95
N GLY A 98 -4.16 -31.59 -9.93
CA GLY A 98 -4.65 -32.22 -8.70
C GLY A 98 -3.54 -32.88 -7.89
N ILE A 99 -2.67 -33.65 -8.54
CA ILE A 99 -1.49 -34.27 -7.91
C ILE A 99 -0.51 -33.20 -7.45
N ALA A 100 -0.21 -32.20 -8.29
CA ALA A 100 0.65 -31.08 -7.90
C ALA A 100 0.08 -30.32 -6.69
N GLY A 101 -1.24 -30.11 -6.65
CA GLY A 101 -1.95 -29.51 -5.51
C GLY A 101 -1.86 -30.36 -4.25
N LEU A 102 -1.98 -31.68 -4.36
CA LEU A 102 -1.83 -32.61 -3.23
C LEU A 102 -0.39 -32.63 -2.71
N VAL A 103 0.60 -32.64 -3.61
CA VAL A 103 2.02 -32.54 -3.26
C VAL A 103 2.31 -31.20 -2.58
N LEU A 104 1.79 -30.09 -3.12
CA LEU A 104 1.88 -28.76 -2.50
C LEU A 104 1.23 -28.73 -1.13
N PHE A 105 0.08 -29.37 -0.95
CA PHE A 105 -0.59 -29.47 0.35
C PHE A 105 0.25 -30.26 1.37
N ALA A 106 0.84 -31.38 0.95
CA ALA A 106 1.74 -32.16 1.80
C ALA A 106 3.06 -31.41 2.12
N PHE A 107 3.63 -30.71 1.14
CA PHE A 107 4.85 -29.91 1.30
C PHE A 107 4.63 -28.55 1.96
N ARG A 108 3.37 -28.06 2.04
CA ARG A 108 2.99 -26.75 2.60
C ARG A 108 3.58 -26.53 3.98
N ASN A 109 3.58 -27.58 4.80
CA ASN A 109 4.05 -27.46 6.17
C ASN A 109 5.58 -27.29 6.28
N ARG A 110 6.34 -27.74 5.27
CA ARG A 110 7.82 -27.76 5.30
C ARG A 110 8.44 -26.62 4.51
N TRP A 111 7.86 -26.23 3.37
CA TRP A 111 8.43 -25.21 2.47
C TRP A 111 7.93 -23.79 2.75
N LEU A 112 6.68 -23.61 3.18
CA LEU A 112 6.13 -22.25 3.32
C LEU A 112 6.41 -21.67 4.70
N LYS A 113 6.24 -22.45 5.78
CA LYS A 113 6.43 -21.94 7.15
C LYS A 113 7.86 -21.47 7.41
N ARG A 114 8.88 -22.30 7.13
CA ARG A 114 10.27 -22.01 7.54
C ARG A 114 10.87 -20.71 6.95
N PRO A 115 10.79 -20.44 5.63
CA PRO A 115 11.35 -19.21 5.06
C PRO A 115 10.48 -17.99 5.37
N PHE A 116 9.14 -18.10 5.43
CA PHE A 116 8.29 -16.97 5.79
C PHE A 116 8.54 -16.48 7.21
N TYR A 117 8.62 -17.39 8.19
CA TYR A 117 8.94 -16.99 9.56
C TYR A 117 10.33 -16.35 9.65
N ARG A 118 11.34 -16.91 8.96
CA ARG A 118 12.70 -16.36 8.98
C ARG A 118 12.78 -14.97 8.35
N LEU A 119 12.13 -14.76 7.20
CA LEU A 119 12.07 -13.45 6.53
C LEU A 119 11.27 -12.41 7.33
N MET A 120 10.18 -12.83 7.98
CA MET A 120 9.36 -11.96 8.80
C MET A 120 10.09 -11.54 10.08
N ILE A 121 10.80 -12.47 10.74
CA ILE A 121 11.64 -12.20 11.91
C ILE A 121 12.84 -11.31 11.54
N GLU A 122 13.53 -11.59 10.44
CA GLU A 122 14.67 -10.79 9.99
C GLU A 122 14.28 -9.36 9.63
N LYS A 123 13.13 -9.15 8.98
CA LYS A 123 12.60 -7.81 8.71
C LYS A 123 12.15 -7.05 9.95
N LEU A 124 11.69 -7.74 10.99
CA LEU A 124 11.26 -7.11 12.24
C LEU A 124 12.47 -6.74 13.11
N LEU A 125 13.42 -7.66 13.29
CA LEU A 125 14.62 -7.43 14.12
C LEU A 125 15.55 -6.37 13.50
N ASN A 126 15.72 -6.36 12.18
CA ASN A 126 16.61 -5.39 11.51
C ASN A 126 16.02 -3.96 11.44
N ASN A 127 14.80 -3.75 11.93
CA ASN A 127 14.16 -2.44 12.03
C ASN A 127 14.15 -1.86 13.46
N GLU A 128 14.64 -2.62 14.46
CA GLU A 128 14.81 -2.13 15.85
C GLU A 128 16.23 -1.61 16.13
N ASP A 129 17.20 -1.88 15.24
CA ASP A 129 18.61 -1.44 15.34
C ASP A 129 18.93 -0.17 14.52
N LYS A 130 17.92 0.64 14.17
CA LYS A 130 18.09 1.97 13.55
C LYS A 130 17.24 3.02 14.23
#